data_AF-A0A3N5JN83-F1
#
_entry.id   AF-A0A3N5JN83-F1
#
_cell.length_a   1.000
_cell.length_b   1.000
_cell.length_c   1.000
_cell.angle_alpha   90.00
_cell.angle_beta   90.00
_cell.angle_gamma   90.00
#
_symmetry.space_group_name_H-M   'P 1'
#
loop_
_entity.id
_entity.type
_entity.pdbx_description
1 polymer ?
#
loop_
_entity_poly.entity_id
_entity_poly.type
_entity_poly.pdbx_seq_one_letter_code
_entity_poly.pdbx_strand_id
1 'polypeptide(L)'
;MDHRERFYATIERRPVDRPASWLGLPDPQAVPGLLRHFNVSSLDGIREAIEDDLYPVELPYHSPTADAIYMAFDFAGKGHIDPAHRTLNSPGVFQDVTDPARVDDFDWPDPARYISREECRDVVNRVLP
;
A
#
# COMPACT_ATOMS: atom_id res chain seq x y z
N MET A 1 7.63 20.12 16.57
CA MET A 1 6.90 18.84 16.62
C MET A 1 7.71 17.87 15.78
N ASP A 2 8.00 16.68 16.29
CA ASP A 2 8.66 15.65 15.47
C ASP A 2 7.66 14.94 14.53
N HIS A 3 8.16 14.12 13.61
CA HIS A 3 7.32 13.40 12.64
C HIS A 3 6.25 12.52 13.29
N ARG A 4 6.63 11.82 14.38
CA ARG A 4 5.74 10.90 15.09
C ARG A 4 4.65 11.68 15.82
N GLU A 5 5.02 12.72 16.57
CA GLU A 5 4.10 13.62 17.25
C GLU A 5 3.11 14.24 16.26
N ARG A 6 3.59 14.67 15.09
CA ARG A 6 2.77 15.28 14.02
C ARG A 6 1.77 14.29 13.44
N PHE A 7 2.19 13.06 13.17
CA PHE A 7 1.29 12.01 12.72
C PHE A 7 0.15 11.76 13.72
N TYR A 8 0.48 11.50 14.99
CA TYR A 8 -0.54 11.24 16.02
C TYR A 8 -1.47 12.45 16.25
N ALA A 9 -0.92 13.66 16.30
CA ALA A 9 -1.73 14.87 16.45
C ALA A 9 -2.66 15.10 15.25
N THR A 10 -2.21 14.80 14.03
CA THR A 10 -3.01 14.91 12.79
C THR A 10 -4.22 13.96 12.84
N ILE A 11 -4.01 12.67 13.16
CA ILE A 11 -5.12 11.69 13.21
C ILE A 11 -6.11 11.98 14.35
N GLU A 12 -5.61 12.56 15.45
CA GLU A 12 -6.42 12.96 16.62
C GLU A 12 -7.10 14.32 16.44
N ARG A 13 -6.89 15.00 15.29
CA ARG A 13 -7.41 16.35 15.00
C ARG A 13 -6.96 17.40 16.03
N ARG A 14 -5.76 17.25 16.59
CA ARG A 14 -5.13 18.25 17.46
C ARG A 14 -4.38 19.30 16.62
N PRO A 15 -4.06 20.47 17.19
CA PRO A 15 -3.22 21.46 16.51
C PRO A 15 -1.85 20.88 16.13
N VAL A 16 -1.39 21.21 14.92
CA VAL A 16 -0.10 20.80 14.34
C VAL A 16 0.59 22.00 13.68
N ASP A 17 1.91 21.92 13.51
CA ASP A 17 2.70 22.94 12.79
C ASP A 17 2.48 22.88 11.27
N ARG A 18 2.28 21.68 10.72
CA ARG A 18 1.76 21.40 9.38
C ARG A 18 1.03 20.05 9.38
N PRO A 19 0.12 19.77 8.42
CA PRO A 19 -0.44 18.43 8.27
C PRO A 19 0.67 17.38 8.07
N ALA A 20 0.49 16.21 8.67
CA ALA A 20 1.37 15.08 8.40
C ALA A 20 1.29 14.69 6.90
N SER A 21 2.44 14.41 6.29
CA SER A 21 2.55 14.07 4.87
C SER A 21 3.15 12.69 4.64
N TRP A 22 2.81 12.12 3.49
CA TRP A 22 3.35 10.88 2.96
C TRP A 22 3.39 10.97 1.43
N LEU A 23 4.54 10.72 0.81
CA LEU A 23 4.74 10.72 -0.65
C LEU A 23 3.80 9.75 -1.37
N GLY A 24 3.40 8.66 -0.72
CA GLY A 24 2.67 7.57 -1.35
C GLY A 24 3.55 6.71 -2.26
N LEU A 25 2.95 6.27 -3.37
CA LEU A 25 3.57 5.49 -4.44
C LEU A 25 3.45 6.30 -5.74
N PRO A 26 4.50 7.01 -6.17
CA PRO A 26 4.46 7.77 -7.41
C PRO A 26 4.32 6.84 -8.61
N ASP A 27 3.73 7.35 -9.70
CA ASP A 27 3.72 6.65 -10.98
C ASP A 27 5.17 6.33 -11.41
N PRO A 28 5.49 5.08 -11.81
CA PRO A 28 6.84 4.70 -12.23
C PRO A 28 7.44 5.61 -13.32
N GLN A 29 6.62 6.15 -14.22
CA GLN A 29 7.05 7.06 -15.27
C GLN A 29 7.42 8.45 -14.74
N ALA A 30 6.86 8.86 -13.59
CA ALA A 30 7.18 10.13 -12.94
C ALA A 30 8.47 10.07 -12.12
N VAL A 31 8.88 8.87 -11.65
CA VAL A 31 10.04 8.69 -10.76
C VAL A 31 11.32 9.35 -11.29
N PRO A 32 11.74 9.18 -12.57
CA PRO A 32 12.94 9.84 -13.08
C PRO A 32 12.86 11.38 -13.02
N GLY A 33 11.67 11.95 -13.19
CA GLY A 33 11.44 13.39 -13.08
C GLY A 33 11.55 13.89 -11.64
N LEU A 34 10.95 13.15 -10.70
CA LEU A 34 11.01 13.45 -9.27
C LEU A 34 12.44 13.40 -8.75
N LEU A 35 13.20 12.35 -9.08
CA LEU A 35 14.60 12.21 -8.68
C LEU A 35 15.45 13.41 -9.16
N ARG A 36 15.24 13.86 -10.40
CA ARG A 36 15.91 15.06 -10.93
C ARG A 36 15.47 16.35 -10.23
N HIS A 37 14.18 16.50 -9.94
CA HIS A 37 13.63 17.70 -9.29
C HIS A 37 14.21 17.89 -7.89
N PHE A 38 14.28 16.82 -7.10
CA PHE A 38 14.81 16.84 -5.74
C PHE A 38 16.34 16.65 -5.68
N ASN A 39 16.99 16.38 -6.81
CA ASN A 39 18.43 16.14 -6.91
C ASN A 39 18.92 14.98 -6.00
N VAL A 40 18.22 13.85 -6.05
CA VAL A 40 18.50 12.64 -5.27
C VAL A 40 18.50 11.41 -6.17
N SER A 41 19.09 10.30 -5.70
CA SER A 41 19.26 9.06 -6.49
C SER A 41 18.26 7.94 -6.13
N SER A 42 17.42 8.13 -5.12
CA SER A 42 16.45 7.13 -4.66
C SER A 42 15.14 7.76 -4.19
N LEU A 43 14.08 6.95 -4.13
CA LEU A 43 12.81 7.37 -3.52
C LEU A 43 12.98 7.71 -2.04
N ASP A 44 13.88 7.03 -1.33
CA ASP A 44 14.20 7.35 0.06
C ASP A 44 14.80 8.75 0.21
N GLY A 45 15.70 9.13 -0.71
CA GLY A 45 16.21 10.50 -0.76
C GLY A 45 15.11 11.53 -1.01
N ILE A 46 14.05 11.18 -1.76
CA ILE A 46 12.89 12.07 -1.92
C ILE A 46 12.12 12.18 -0.60
N ARG A 47 11.86 11.06 0.10
CA ARG A 47 11.16 11.06 1.40
C ARG A 47 11.89 11.93 2.42
N GLU A 48 13.22 11.83 2.47
CA GLU A 48 14.06 12.69 3.30
C GLU A 48 13.96 14.17 2.89
N ALA A 49 14.06 14.46 1.58
CA ALA A 49 14.03 15.83 1.06
C ALA A 49 12.69 16.54 1.29
N ILE A 50 11.57 15.81 1.34
CA ILE A 50 10.24 16.37 1.63
C ILE A 50 9.84 16.27 3.10
N GLU A 51 10.72 15.74 3.96
CA GLU A 51 10.47 15.55 5.39
C GLU A 51 9.19 14.72 5.66
N ASP A 52 9.03 13.61 4.93
CA ASP A 52 7.88 12.71 5.06
C ASP A 52 7.70 12.25 6.52
N ASP A 53 6.46 12.31 7.02
CA ASP A 53 6.15 11.92 8.40
C ASP A 53 5.91 10.41 8.55
N LEU A 54 5.78 9.71 7.42
CA LEU A 54 5.49 8.29 7.35
C LEU A 54 6.42 7.62 6.34
N TYR A 55 7.05 6.54 6.80
CA TYR A 55 7.77 5.64 5.93
C TYR A 55 6.91 4.40 5.64
N PRO A 56 6.45 4.19 4.40
CA PRO A 56 5.66 3.02 4.05
C PRO A 56 6.55 1.77 3.93
N VAL A 57 6.06 0.67 4.47
CA VAL A 57 6.70 -0.65 4.36
C VAL A 57 5.78 -1.52 3.52
N GLU A 58 6.29 -2.08 2.42
CA GLU A 58 5.52 -3.00 1.58
C GLU A 58 5.28 -4.30 2.36
N LEU A 59 4.01 -4.70 2.51
CA LEU A 59 3.66 -5.92 3.22
C LEU A 59 3.90 -7.13 2.31
N PRO A 60 4.79 -8.07 2.68
CA PRO A 60 4.99 -9.29 1.91
C PRO A 60 3.72 -10.14 1.99
N TYR A 61 3.09 -10.32 0.82
CA TYR A 61 1.87 -11.10 0.65
C TYR A 61 2.09 -12.04 -0.53
N HIS A 62 1.84 -13.33 -0.34
CA HIS A 62 2.05 -14.34 -1.36
C HIS A 62 0.87 -15.31 -1.38
N SER A 63 0.07 -15.28 -2.44
CA SER A 63 -1.08 -16.16 -2.63
C SER A 63 -1.10 -16.72 -4.05
N PRO A 64 -1.91 -17.76 -4.35
CA PRO A 64 -2.03 -18.30 -5.70
C PRO A 64 -2.46 -17.27 -6.76
N THR A 65 -3.08 -16.15 -6.35
CA THR A 65 -3.68 -15.16 -7.25
C THR A 65 -3.03 -13.78 -7.18
N ALA A 66 -2.13 -13.52 -6.24
CA ALA A 66 -1.47 -12.22 -6.10
C ALA A 66 -0.25 -12.26 -5.17
N ASP A 67 0.72 -11.39 -5.48
CA ASP A 67 1.91 -11.09 -4.66
C ASP A 67 1.84 -9.70 -3.98
N ALA A 68 0.67 -9.08 -3.98
CA ALA A 68 0.45 -7.77 -3.37
C ALA A 68 -0.82 -7.76 -2.52
N ILE A 69 -0.73 -7.25 -1.30
CA ILE A 69 -1.86 -7.27 -0.35
C ILE A 69 -3.09 -6.50 -0.87
N TYR A 70 -2.87 -5.42 -1.62
CA TYR A 70 -3.94 -4.63 -2.25
C TYR A 70 -4.59 -5.35 -3.46
N MET A 71 -4.16 -6.58 -3.75
CA MET A 71 -4.72 -7.51 -4.73
C MET A 71 -5.07 -8.87 -4.11
N ALA A 72 -5.18 -8.95 -2.78
CA ALA A 72 -5.46 -10.21 -2.10
C ALA A 72 -6.76 -10.89 -2.53
N PHE A 73 -7.73 -10.12 -3.03
CA PHE A 73 -9.02 -10.63 -3.50
C PHE A 73 -9.02 -10.79 -5.02
N ASP A 74 -9.29 -12.00 -5.50
CA ASP A 74 -9.56 -12.26 -6.92
C ASP A 74 -10.98 -11.81 -7.31
N PHE A 75 -11.25 -10.51 -7.18
CA PHE A 75 -12.55 -9.97 -7.56
C PHE A 75 -12.83 -10.10 -9.05
N ALA A 76 -11.82 -10.25 -9.90
CA ALA A 76 -12.02 -10.45 -11.32
C ALA A 76 -12.37 -11.91 -11.67
N GLY A 77 -12.17 -12.87 -10.76
CA GLY A 77 -12.31 -14.30 -11.02
C GLY A 77 -11.34 -14.82 -12.08
N LYS A 78 -10.18 -14.16 -12.24
CA LYS A 78 -9.20 -14.43 -13.30
C LYS A 78 -7.88 -14.96 -12.75
N GLY A 79 -7.80 -15.16 -11.43
CA GLY A 79 -6.58 -15.50 -10.74
C GLY A 79 -5.54 -14.38 -10.84
N HIS A 80 -4.30 -14.74 -11.17
CA HIS A 80 -3.19 -13.80 -11.22
C HIS A 80 -3.30 -12.81 -12.39
N ILE A 81 -3.46 -11.53 -12.08
CA ILE A 81 -3.57 -10.43 -13.05
C ILE A 81 -2.40 -9.46 -12.93
N ASP A 82 -2.05 -8.79 -14.03
CA ASP A 82 -1.02 -7.75 -14.04
C ASP A 82 -1.46 -6.53 -13.21
N PRO A 83 -0.71 -6.15 -12.15
CA PRO A 83 -1.03 -4.98 -11.33
C PRO A 83 -1.14 -3.67 -12.12
N ALA A 84 -0.34 -3.49 -13.17
CA ALA A 84 -0.29 -2.25 -13.94
C ALA A 84 -1.52 -2.06 -14.85
N HIS A 85 -2.17 -3.16 -15.24
CA HIS A 85 -3.32 -3.17 -16.14
C HIS A 85 -4.63 -3.55 -15.44
N ARG A 86 -4.64 -3.56 -14.11
CA ARG A 86 -5.87 -3.78 -13.34
C ARG A 86 -6.85 -2.64 -13.58
N THR A 87 -8.12 -2.98 -13.76
CA THR A 87 -9.17 -1.98 -13.96
C THR A 87 -10.22 -2.11 -12.86
N LEU A 88 -10.62 -0.98 -12.27
CA LEU A 88 -11.64 -0.94 -11.22
C LEU A 88 -13.08 -0.87 -11.78
N ASN A 89 -13.23 -0.87 -13.10
CA ASN A 89 -14.51 -0.80 -13.80
C ASN A 89 -14.89 -2.11 -14.52
N SER A 90 -14.08 -3.16 -14.37
CA SER A 90 -14.44 -4.49 -14.89
C SER A 90 -15.48 -5.14 -13.96
N PRO A 91 -16.44 -5.89 -14.51
CA PRO A 91 -17.36 -6.68 -13.69
C PRO A 91 -16.59 -7.67 -12.81
N GLY A 92 -16.96 -7.76 -11.54
CA GLY A 92 -16.34 -8.65 -10.57
C GLY A 92 -17.21 -9.83 -10.14
N VAL A 93 -16.74 -10.60 -9.16
CA VAL A 93 -17.44 -11.78 -8.60
C VAL A 93 -18.84 -11.48 -8.06
N PHE A 94 -19.10 -10.23 -7.67
CA PHE A 94 -20.40 -9.78 -7.15
C PHE A 94 -21.26 -9.03 -8.19
N GLN A 95 -20.88 -8.99 -9.47
CA GLN A 95 -21.53 -8.14 -10.48
C GLN A 95 -23.05 -8.35 -10.62
N ASP A 96 -23.53 -9.58 -10.40
CA ASP A 96 -24.94 -9.96 -10.49
C ASP A 96 -25.55 -10.34 -9.12
N VAL A 97 -24.84 -10.04 -8.03
CA VAL A 97 -25.26 -10.39 -6.67
C VAL A 97 -26.05 -9.23 -6.06
N THR A 98 -27.30 -9.49 -5.71
CA THR A 98 -28.22 -8.49 -5.14
C THR A 98 -28.51 -8.71 -3.65
N ASP A 99 -28.33 -9.93 -3.16
CA ASP A 99 -28.44 -10.26 -1.74
C ASP A 99 -27.11 -9.98 -1.03
N PRO A 100 -27.03 -9.04 -0.08
CA PRO A 100 -25.78 -8.74 0.64
C PRO A 100 -25.26 -9.92 1.47
N ALA A 101 -26.11 -10.87 1.90
CA ALA A 101 -25.67 -12.02 2.67
C ALA A 101 -24.73 -12.95 1.87
N ARG A 102 -24.79 -12.90 0.54
CA ARG A 102 -23.92 -13.65 -0.37
C ARG A 102 -22.44 -13.28 -0.28
N VAL A 103 -22.10 -12.22 0.45
CA VAL A 103 -20.71 -11.86 0.78
C VAL A 103 -19.97 -12.99 1.51
N ASP A 104 -20.70 -13.80 2.28
CA ASP A 104 -20.16 -14.92 3.06
C ASP A 104 -19.77 -16.11 2.15
N ASP A 105 -20.28 -16.15 0.92
CA ASP A 105 -19.99 -17.22 -0.05
C ASP A 105 -18.69 -16.98 -0.83
N PHE A 106 -18.06 -15.82 -0.65
CA PHE A 106 -16.77 -15.52 -1.27
C PHE A 106 -15.64 -16.27 -0.56
N ASP A 107 -14.69 -16.79 -1.34
CA ASP A 107 -13.51 -17.49 -0.82
C ASP A 107 -12.50 -16.48 -0.26
N TRP A 108 -12.80 -15.97 0.94
CA TRP A 108 -11.95 -15.00 1.61
C TRP A 108 -10.56 -15.58 1.88
N PRO A 109 -9.47 -14.93 1.44
CA PRO A 109 -8.12 -15.45 1.67
C PRO A 109 -7.81 -15.47 3.17
N ASP A 110 -7.24 -16.56 3.65
CA ASP A 110 -6.75 -16.68 5.02
C ASP A 110 -5.41 -15.95 5.16
N PRO A 111 -5.33 -14.82 5.89
CA PRO A 111 -4.10 -14.05 6.02
C PRO A 111 -2.95 -14.86 6.62
N ALA A 112 -3.23 -15.82 7.51
CA ALA A 112 -2.20 -16.63 8.16
C ALA A 112 -1.48 -17.58 7.18
N ARG A 113 -2.09 -17.88 6.03
CA ARG A 113 -1.51 -18.73 4.99
C ARG A 113 -0.60 -17.95 4.03
N TYR A 114 -0.85 -16.65 3.87
CA TYR A 114 -0.30 -15.85 2.79
C TYR A 114 0.55 -14.66 3.26
N ILE A 115 0.58 -14.39 4.57
CA ILE A 115 1.39 -13.33 5.18
C ILE A 115 2.35 -13.95 6.20
N SER A 116 3.64 -13.92 5.88
CA SER A 116 4.68 -14.39 6.79
C SER A 116 5.02 -13.33 7.84
N ARG A 117 4.89 -13.68 9.12
CA ARG A 117 5.30 -12.82 10.24
C ARG A 117 6.81 -12.54 10.23
N GLU A 118 7.60 -13.49 9.77
CA GLU A 118 9.05 -13.38 9.68
C GLU A 118 9.44 -12.39 8.57
N GLU A 119 8.89 -12.56 7.36
CA GLU A 119 9.14 -11.64 6.25
C GLU A 119 8.67 -10.23 6.59
N CYS A 120 7.51 -10.07 7.23
CA CYS A 120 7.04 -8.75 7.67
C CYS A 120 8.04 -8.08 8.62
N ARG A 121 8.64 -8.83 9.55
CA ARG A 121 9.68 -8.28 10.45
C ARG A 121 10.93 -7.92 9.68
N ASP A 122 11.34 -8.75 8.72
CA ASP A 122 12.52 -8.49 7.90
C ASP A 122 12.37 -7.23 7.07
N VAL A 123 11.21 -7.02 6.42
CA VAL A 123 10.99 -5.80 5.64
C VAL A 123 11.06 -4.59 6.56
N VAL A 124 10.38 -4.58 7.71
CA VAL A 124 10.46 -3.48 8.68
C VAL A 124 11.91 -3.20 9.12
N ASN A 125 12.67 -4.24 9.45
CA ASN A 125 14.05 -4.09 9.91
C ASN A 125 15.01 -3.55 8.83
N ARG A 126 14.71 -3.74 7.53
CA ARG A 126 15.51 -3.16 6.44
C ARG A 126 15.34 -1.64 6.31
N VAL A 127 14.24 -1.12 6.85
CA VAL A 127 13.86 0.28 6.75
C VAL A 127 14.21 1.07 8.02
N LEU A 128 14.24 0.38 9.17
CA LEU A 128 14.61 0.99 10.44
C LEU A 128 16.09 1.43 10.40
N PRO A 129 16.40 2.73 10.63
CA PRO A 129 17.78 3.17 10.83
C PRO A 129 18.38 2.65 12.14
#